data_AF-A0AAJ2Y2N8-F1
#
_entry.id   AF-A0AAJ2Y2N8-F1
#
_cell.length_a   1.000
_cell.length_b   1.000
_cell.length_c   1.000
_cell.angle_alpha   90.00
_cell.angle_beta   90.00
_cell.angle_gamma   90.00
#
_symmetry.space_group_name_H-M   'P 1'
#
loop_
_entity.id
_entity.type
_entity.pdbx_description
1 polymer ?
#
loop_
_entity_poly.entity_id
_entity_poly.type
_entity_poly.pdbx_seq_one_letter_code
_entity_poly.pdbx_strand_id
1 'polypeptide(L)'
;MQDSTDSKHYRKARTDIDIDFKDSKSVIAKLPCVRSTEKITEDGLIPHNSGVHFDNIPIDPITGLASIQYKEAESLGYQKVDILSQSAYMYVRDREHLKELMNQEPNWDLLLEPEIVEHLSQIKKHVTLLNVWKPKSIDELAMFIAMIRPGKRQCQSMNTWDEVKATIWDYSTIGTDQAGNKLRYFKKPHAYAYSLMIVVQLNALVEHLTSS
;
A
#
# COMPACT_ATOMS: atom_id res chain seq x y z
N MET A 1 -35.34 -1.20 -44.23
CA MET A 1 -34.83 -2.10 -43.18
C MET A 1 -33.68 -1.37 -42.51
N GLN A 2 -33.93 -0.84 -41.32
CA GLN A 2 -32.94 -0.09 -40.56
C GLN A 2 -32.43 -1.06 -39.50
N ASP A 3 -31.27 -1.66 -39.74
CA ASP A 3 -30.61 -2.56 -38.79
C ASP A 3 -30.21 -1.72 -37.57
N SER A 4 -30.99 -1.83 -36.49
CA SER A 4 -30.60 -1.35 -35.18
C SER A 4 -29.52 -2.29 -34.65
N THR A 5 -28.26 -1.94 -34.90
CA THR A 5 -27.13 -2.56 -34.22
C THR A 5 -27.21 -2.18 -32.74
N ASP A 6 -27.81 -3.06 -31.94
CA ASP A 6 -27.73 -3.02 -30.48
C ASP A 6 -26.25 -3.11 -30.10
N SER A 7 -25.61 -1.95 -29.92
CA SER A 7 -24.26 -1.88 -29.37
C SER A 7 -24.36 -2.32 -27.91
N LYS A 8 -24.03 -3.59 -27.66
CA LYS A 8 -23.81 -4.07 -26.29
C LYS A 8 -22.70 -3.23 -25.69
N HIS A 9 -23.06 -2.26 -24.86
CA HIS A 9 -22.10 -1.51 -24.06
C HIS A 9 -21.53 -2.44 -23.00
N TYR A 10 -20.45 -3.14 -23.35
CA TYR A 10 -19.64 -3.86 -22.38
C TYR A 10 -18.90 -2.83 -21.52
N ARG A 11 -19.44 -2.54 -20.34
CA ARG A 11 -18.71 -1.78 -19.31
C ARG A 11 -17.76 -2.77 -18.64
N LYS A 12 -16.52 -2.86 -19.12
CA LYS A 12 -15.47 -3.64 -18.45
C LYS A 12 -15.42 -3.20 -16.99
N ALA A 13 -15.58 -4.14 -16.07
CA ALA A 13 -15.44 -3.86 -14.65
C ALA A 13 -14.03 -3.32 -14.43
N ARG A 14 -13.92 -2.06 -14.00
CA ARG A 14 -12.63 -1.49 -13.61
C ARG A 14 -12.28 -2.04 -12.25
N THR A 15 -11.27 -2.90 -12.21
CA THR A 15 -10.77 -3.51 -10.98
C THR A 15 -9.39 -2.96 -10.70
N ASP A 16 -9.17 -2.50 -9.48
CA ASP A 16 -7.83 -2.18 -8.99
C ASP A 16 -7.15 -3.49 -8.60
N ILE A 17 -5.96 -3.78 -9.15
CA ILE A 17 -5.24 -5.03 -8.93
C ILE A 17 -3.81 -4.70 -8.50
N ASP A 18 -3.57 -4.85 -7.20
CA ASP A 18 -2.26 -4.69 -6.59
C ASP A 18 -1.69 -6.06 -6.19
N ILE A 19 -0.43 -6.32 -6.56
CA ILE A 19 0.29 -7.52 -6.15
C ILE A 19 1.64 -7.10 -5.57
N ASP A 20 1.80 -7.33 -4.27
CA ASP A 20 3.03 -6.99 -3.55
C ASP A 20 4.10 -8.09 -3.68
N PHE A 21 5.33 -7.66 -3.96
CA PHE A 21 6.53 -8.49 -4.00
C PHE A 21 7.65 -7.85 -3.20
N LYS A 22 8.63 -8.64 -2.76
CA LYS A 22 9.87 -8.13 -2.17
C LYS A 22 10.60 -7.14 -3.09
N ASP A 23 10.70 -7.47 -4.37
CA ASP A 23 11.26 -6.60 -5.41
C ASP A 23 10.42 -6.72 -6.69
N SER A 24 9.66 -5.69 -6.99
CA SER A 24 8.81 -5.68 -8.19
C SER A 24 9.62 -5.64 -9.48
N LYS A 25 10.83 -5.06 -9.49
CA LYS A 25 11.62 -4.91 -10.73
C LYS A 25 12.08 -6.27 -11.25
N SER A 26 12.61 -7.13 -10.37
CA SER A 26 13.02 -8.48 -10.76
C SER A 26 11.84 -9.37 -11.19
N VAL A 27 10.64 -9.10 -10.68
CA VAL A 27 9.41 -9.79 -11.09
C VAL A 27 8.95 -9.32 -12.46
N ILE A 28 8.79 -8.01 -12.67
CA ILE A 28 8.38 -7.42 -13.94
C ILE A 28 9.31 -7.85 -15.08
N ALA A 29 10.63 -7.92 -14.84
CA ALA A 29 11.61 -8.35 -15.85
C ALA A 29 11.40 -9.79 -16.36
N LYS A 30 10.64 -10.63 -15.65
CA LYS A 30 10.36 -12.03 -16.01
C LYS A 30 8.95 -12.22 -16.57
N LEU A 31 8.08 -11.23 -16.42
CA LEU A 31 6.69 -11.34 -16.84
C LEU A 31 6.54 -10.90 -18.30
N PRO A 32 5.72 -11.59 -19.10
CA PRO A 32 5.40 -11.17 -20.46
C PRO A 32 4.39 -10.02 -20.41
N CYS A 33 4.83 -8.85 -19.97
CA CYS A 33 4.00 -7.67 -19.79
C CYS A 33 4.67 -6.41 -20.37
N VAL A 34 3.84 -5.41 -20.66
CA VAL A 34 4.28 -4.07 -21.08
C VAL A 34 4.22 -3.14 -19.89
N ARG A 35 5.28 -2.39 -19.61
CA ARG A 35 5.28 -1.43 -18.51
C ARG A 35 4.44 -0.21 -18.86
N SER A 36 3.55 0.20 -17.95
CA SER A 36 2.69 1.37 -18.16
C SER A 36 3.50 2.66 -18.22
N THR A 37 2.97 3.67 -18.92
CA THR A 37 3.52 5.02 -18.92
C THR A 37 2.75 5.89 -17.92
N GLU A 38 3.48 6.48 -16.97
CA GLU A 38 2.94 7.40 -15.96
C GLU A 38 2.56 8.74 -16.61
N LYS A 39 3.48 9.28 -17.40
CA LYS A 39 3.37 10.58 -18.07
C LYS A 39 4.10 10.57 -19.40
N ILE A 40 3.57 11.34 -20.33
CA ILE A 40 4.19 11.67 -21.61
C ILE A 40 4.64 13.12 -21.51
N THR A 41 5.93 13.38 -21.74
CA THR A 41 6.54 14.71 -21.68
C THR A 41 7.22 15.03 -23.01
N GLU A 42 7.67 16.27 -23.19
CA GLU A 42 8.45 16.67 -24.37
C GLU A 42 9.74 15.84 -24.51
N ASP A 43 10.36 15.47 -23.38
CA ASP A 43 11.58 14.64 -23.34
C ASP A 43 11.32 13.12 -23.50
N GLY A 44 10.07 12.69 -23.67
CA GLY A 44 9.69 11.28 -23.89
C GLY A 44 8.74 10.69 -22.84
N LEU A 45 8.80 9.35 -22.68
CA LEU A 45 7.88 8.58 -21.85
C LEU A 45 8.46 8.33 -20.46
N ILE A 46 7.72 8.68 -19.41
CA ILE A 46 8.08 8.38 -18.02
C ILE A 46 7.40 7.06 -17.61
N PRO A 47 8.17 6.01 -17.24
CA PRO A 47 7.59 4.73 -16.85
C PRO A 47 6.85 4.83 -15.52
N HIS A 48 5.75 4.11 -15.40
CA HIS A 48 5.06 3.91 -14.14
C HIS A 48 5.90 3.02 -13.19
N ASN A 49 5.83 3.29 -11.89
CA ASN A 49 6.66 2.59 -10.91
C ASN A 49 6.28 1.10 -10.76
N SER A 50 4.97 0.81 -10.75
CA SER A 50 4.40 -0.54 -10.55
C SER A 50 3.52 -1.05 -11.69
N GLY A 51 2.80 -0.16 -12.36
CA GLY A 51 1.85 -0.46 -13.42
C GLY A 51 2.44 -1.21 -14.60
N VAL A 52 1.80 -2.33 -14.94
CA VAL A 52 2.05 -3.12 -16.13
C VAL A 52 0.73 -3.52 -16.81
N HIS A 53 0.83 -3.91 -18.06
CA HIS A 53 -0.26 -4.39 -18.91
C HIS A 53 0.06 -5.79 -19.42
N PHE A 54 -0.90 -6.69 -19.27
CA PHE A 54 -0.86 -8.04 -19.87
C PHE A 54 -1.76 -8.15 -21.11
N ASP A 55 -2.53 -7.10 -21.40
CA ASP A 55 -3.30 -6.97 -22.61
C ASP A 55 -2.45 -6.41 -23.76
N ASN A 56 -2.98 -6.47 -24.98
CA ASN A 56 -2.30 -6.01 -26.19
C ASN A 56 -2.36 -4.47 -26.32
N ILE A 57 -1.78 -3.77 -25.34
CA ILE A 57 -1.67 -2.31 -25.35
C ILE A 57 -0.65 -1.82 -26.40
N PRO A 58 -0.88 -0.69 -27.09
CA PRO A 58 0.12 -0.11 -27.98
C PRO A 58 1.44 0.15 -27.26
N ILE A 59 2.54 -0.27 -27.90
CA ILE A 59 3.90 -0.22 -27.35
C ILE A 59 4.71 0.76 -28.18
N ASP A 60 5.44 1.65 -27.51
CA ASP A 60 6.42 2.49 -28.15
C ASP A 60 7.65 1.64 -28.54
N PRO A 61 8.00 1.56 -29.84
CA PRO A 61 9.02 0.62 -30.31
C PRO A 61 10.44 0.98 -29.87
N ILE A 62 10.67 2.20 -29.37
CA ILE A 62 11.99 2.68 -28.94
C ILE A 62 12.23 2.33 -27.47
N THR A 63 11.24 2.61 -26.61
CA THR A 63 11.35 2.46 -25.16
C THR A 63 10.81 1.12 -24.65
N GLY A 64 9.93 0.47 -25.40
CA GLY A 64 9.20 -0.72 -24.96
C GLY A 64 8.11 -0.44 -23.91
N LEU A 65 7.79 0.83 -23.64
CA LEU A 65 6.72 1.23 -22.73
C LEU A 65 5.38 1.32 -23.46
N ALA A 66 4.28 1.31 -22.71
CA ALA A 66 2.97 1.62 -23.27
C ALA A 66 2.97 3.02 -23.90
N SER A 67 2.53 3.15 -25.16
CA SER A 67 2.51 4.46 -25.86
C SER A 67 1.44 5.42 -25.33
N ILE A 68 0.52 4.90 -24.50
CA ILE A 68 -0.62 5.64 -23.96
C ILE A 68 -0.40 5.83 -22.45
N GLN A 69 -0.71 7.01 -21.94
CA GLN A 69 -0.68 7.28 -20.50
C GLN A 69 -1.69 6.39 -19.76
N TYR A 70 -1.32 5.84 -18.60
CA TYR A 70 -2.14 4.84 -17.90
C TYR A 70 -3.61 5.23 -17.65
N LYS A 71 -3.91 6.50 -17.32
CA LYS A 71 -5.30 6.96 -17.10
C LYS A 71 -6.12 6.95 -18.38
N GLU A 72 -5.51 7.37 -19.48
CA GLU A 72 -6.13 7.30 -20.80
C GLU A 72 -6.29 5.84 -21.23
N ALA A 73 -5.25 5.01 -21.05
CA ALA A 73 -5.32 3.59 -21.34
C ALA A 73 -6.46 2.89 -20.58
N GLU A 74 -6.64 3.20 -19.29
CA GLU A 74 -7.76 2.71 -18.48
C GLU A 74 -9.12 3.18 -19.05
N SER A 75 -9.21 4.42 -19.51
CA SER A 75 -10.43 4.95 -20.14
C SER A 75 -10.80 4.22 -21.44
N LEU A 76 -9.79 3.74 -22.19
CA LEU A 76 -9.93 2.96 -23.42
C LEU A 76 -10.19 1.46 -23.15
N GLY A 77 -10.16 1.04 -21.88
CA GLY A 77 -10.47 -0.33 -21.45
C GLY A 77 -9.25 -1.22 -21.23
N TYR A 78 -8.02 -0.69 -21.32
CA TYR A 78 -6.83 -1.44 -20.90
C TYR A 78 -6.82 -1.61 -19.38
N GLN A 79 -6.43 -2.79 -18.91
CA GLN A 79 -6.32 -3.10 -17.49
C GLN A 79 -4.87 -2.92 -17.05
N LYS A 80 -4.64 -1.97 -16.14
CA LYS A 80 -3.38 -1.87 -15.42
C LYS A 80 -3.37 -2.87 -14.25
N VAL A 81 -2.25 -3.54 -14.05
CA VAL A 81 -1.97 -4.32 -12.85
C VAL A 81 -0.76 -3.69 -12.18
N ASP A 82 -0.83 -3.40 -10.89
CA ASP A 82 0.25 -2.80 -10.13
C ASP A 82 1.08 -3.90 -9.44
N ILE A 83 2.32 -4.08 -9.91
CA ILE A 83 3.32 -4.93 -9.26
C ILE A 83 4.13 -4.07 -8.31
N LEU A 84 3.83 -4.16 -7.01
CA LEU A 84 4.36 -3.28 -5.97
C LEU A 84 5.59 -3.88 -5.30
N SER A 85 6.58 -3.04 -4.99
CA SER A 85 7.69 -3.41 -4.10
C SER A 85 7.29 -3.13 -2.66
N GLN A 86 7.31 -4.16 -1.82
CA GLN A 86 6.95 -4.09 -0.42
C GLN A 86 8.13 -4.52 0.47
N SER A 87 8.73 -3.56 1.16
CA SER A 87 9.90 -3.81 2.01
C SER A 87 9.61 -4.72 3.21
N ALA A 88 8.35 -4.87 3.60
CA ALA A 88 7.94 -5.81 4.64
C ALA A 88 8.34 -7.26 4.31
N TYR A 89 8.48 -7.60 3.02
CA TYR A 89 8.87 -8.94 2.59
C TYR A 89 10.38 -9.12 2.41
N MET A 90 11.21 -8.14 2.80
CA MET A 90 12.67 -8.18 2.60
C MET A 90 13.32 -9.47 3.14
N TYR A 91 12.92 -9.90 4.34
CA TYR A 91 13.47 -11.10 5.00
C TYR A 91 12.52 -12.30 4.97
N VAL A 92 11.42 -12.21 4.20
CA VAL A 92 10.49 -13.33 4.01
C VAL A 92 11.04 -14.24 2.91
N ARG A 93 11.09 -15.55 3.20
CA ARG A 93 11.71 -16.57 2.33
C ARG A 93 10.71 -17.12 1.32
N ASP A 94 9.55 -17.55 1.83
CA ASP A 94 8.48 -18.17 1.07
C ASP A 94 7.14 -18.00 1.81
N ARG A 95 6.08 -18.60 1.26
CA ARG A 95 4.71 -18.48 1.78
C ARG A 95 4.51 -19.18 3.13
N GLU A 96 5.21 -20.28 3.40
CA GLU A 96 5.06 -20.96 4.68
C GLU A 96 5.77 -20.16 5.78
N HIS A 97 6.97 -19.66 5.49
CA HIS A 97 7.67 -18.73 6.38
C HIS A 97 6.83 -17.48 6.67
N LEU A 98 6.14 -16.91 5.67
CA LEU A 98 5.21 -15.79 5.90
C LEU A 98 4.11 -16.14 6.91
N LYS A 99 3.51 -17.33 6.81
CA LYS A 99 2.47 -17.77 7.75
C LYS A 99 3.04 -17.97 9.16
N GLU A 100 4.24 -18.52 9.29
CA GLU A 100 4.92 -18.64 10.59
C GLU A 100 5.07 -17.27 11.24
N LEU A 101 5.65 -16.30 10.49
CA LEU A 101 5.84 -14.92 10.95
C LEU A 101 4.53 -14.21 11.31
N MET A 102 3.45 -14.47 10.58
CA MET A 102 2.11 -13.90 10.84
C MET A 102 1.48 -14.45 12.12
N ASN A 103 1.76 -15.70 12.48
CA ASN A 103 1.18 -16.37 13.64
C ASN A 103 2.07 -16.26 14.90
N GLN A 104 3.27 -15.73 14.76
CA GLN A 104 4.18 -15.46 15.86
C GLN A 104 3.83 -14.12 16.53
N GLU A 105 3.62 -14.16 17.85
CA GLU A 105 3.46 -12.94 18.65
C GLU A 105 4.78 -12.14 18.62
N PRO A 106 4.75 -10.86 18.18
CA PRO A 106 5.95 -10.05 18.12
C PRO A 106 6.35 -9.56 19.51
N ASN A 107 7.63 -9.25 19.70
CA ASN A 107 8.06 -8.49 20.86
C ASN A 107 7.67 -7.00 20.69
N TRP A 108 6.55 -6.62 21.29
CA TRP A 108 6.01 -5.26 21.22
C TRP A 108 6.93 -4.17 21.79
N ASP A 109 7.86 -4.51 22.69
CA ASP A 109 8.84 -3.52 23.20
C ASP A 109 9.77 -3.01 22.11
N LEU A 110 10.01 -3.81 21.05
CA LEU A 110 10.84 -3.38 19.92
C LEU A 110 10.21 -2.26 19.08
N LEU A 111 8.92 -1.99 19.23
CA LEU A 111 8.29 -0.80 18.63
C LEU A 111 8.73 0.51 19.31
N LEU A 112 9.48 0.45 20.40
CA LEU A 112 10.03 1.60 21.10
C LEU A 112 11.48 1.89 20.71
N GLU A 113 12.16 0.90 20.11
CA GLU A 113 13.57 0.95 19.74
C GLU A 113 13.77 1.67 18.40
N PRO A 114 14.43 2.85 18.36
CA PRO A 114 14.57 3.64 17.14
C PRO A 114 15.25 2.87 15.99
N GLU A 115 16.28 2.11 16.31
CA GLU A 115 17.08 1.30 15.38
C GLU A 115 16.25 0.17 14.73
N ILE A 116 15.21 -0.31 15.40
CA ILE A 116 14.29 -1.29 14.84
C ILE A 116 13.20 -0.59 14.02
N VAL A 117 12.59 0.45 14.59
CA VAL A 117 11.44 1.14 13.99
C VAL A 117 11.80 1.80 12.66
N GLU A 118 13.03 2.27 12.45
CA GLU A 118 13.44 2.87 11.17
C GLU A 118 13.27 1.93 9.97
N HIS A 119 13.32 0.62 10.20
CA HIS A 119 13.06 -0.41 9.20
C HIS A 119 11.57 -0.71 9.01
N LEU A 120 10.71 -0.39 9.98
CA LEU A 120 9.29 -0.74 9.95
C LEU A 120 8.47 0.22 9.08
N SER A 121 7.88 -0.34 8.02
CA SER A 121 6.99 0.37 7.11
C SER A 121 5.82 1.01 7.84
N GLN A 122 5.27 2.09 7.28
CA GLN A 122 4.19 2.92 7.85
C GLN A 122 4.51 3.68 9.15
N ILE A 123 5.40 3.19 10.01
CA ILE A 123 5.66 3.77 11.34
C ILE A 123 7.08 4.31 11.54
N LYS A 124 8.02 4.06 10.61
CA LYS A 124 9.43 4.50 10.69
C LYS A 124 9.71 5.95 11.09
N LYS A 125 8.79 6.88 10.83
CA LYS A 125 8.96 8.31 11.16
C LYS A 125 8.25 8.73 12.46
N HIS A 126 7.76 7.77 13.25
CA HIS A 126 6.84 8.02 14.36
C HIS A 126 7.31 7.45 15.70
N VAL A 127 8.62 7.20 15.86
CA VAL A 127 9.24 6.68 17.09
C VAL A 127 8.85 7.45 18.34
N THR A 128 8.86 8.78 18.29
CA THR A 128 8.47 9.62 19.44
C THR A 128 7.03 9.35 19.87
N LEU A 129 6.11 9.22 18.92
CA LEU A 129 4.71 8.96 19.22
C LEU A 129 4.48 7.50 19.66
N LEU A 130 5.23 6.54 19.10
CA LEU A 130 5.24 5.15 19.57
C LEU A 130 5.67 5.08 21.05
N ASN A 131 6.66 5.88 21.45
CA ASN A 131 7.10 5.97 22.84
C ASN A 131 6.05 6.56 23.79
N VAL A 132 5.11 7.34 23.28
CA VAL A 132 3.96 7.85 24.06
C VAL A 132 2.89 6.77 24.20
N TRP A 133 2.48 6.17 23.09
CA TRP A 133 1.30 5.30 23.02
C TRP A 133 1.58 3.81 23.28
N LYS A 134 2.80 3.36 23.03
CA LYS A 134 3.34 2.03 23.34
C LYS A 134 2.38 0.88 22.99
N PRO A 135 1.96 0.73 21.72
CA PRO A 135 0.99 -0.30 21.33
C PRO A 135 1.50 -1.71 21.67
N LYS A 136 0.65 -2.53 22.30
CA LYS A 136 0.90 -3.90 22.76
C LYS A 136 0.00 -4.95 22.10
N SER A 137 -0.74 -4.56 21.06
CA SER A 137 -1.60 -5.47 20.30
C SER A 137 -1.80 -4.98 18.88
N ILE A 138 -2.31 -5.85 18.01
CA ILE A 138 -2.70 -5.49 16.64
C ILE A 138 -3.77 -4.40 16.64
N ASP A 139 -4.73 -4.45 17.57
CA ASP A 139 -5.79 -3.45 17.69
C ASP A 139 -5.20 -2.06 17.99
N GLU A 140 -4.30 -1.98 18.98
CA GLU A 140 -3.64 -0.72 19.37
C GLU A 140 -2.72 -0.22 18.25
N LEU A 141 -1.97 -1.11 17.60
CA LEU A 141 -1.14 -0.73 16.46
C LEU A 141 -1.99 -0.23 15.28
N ALA A 142 -3.16 -0.82 15.03
CA ALA A 142 -4.06 -0.35 13.98
C ALA A 142 -4.62 1.04 14.31
N MET A 143 -4.99 1.28 15.56
CA MET A 143 -5.40 2.61 16.02
C MET A 143 -4.25 3.61 15.91
N PHE A 144 -3.02 3.22 16.27
CA PHE A 144 -1.82 4.02 16.09
C PHE A 144 -1.60 4.43 14.62
N ILE A 145 -1.62 3.45 13.71
CA ILE A 145 -1.42 3.68 12.27
C ILE A 145 -2.52 4.60 11.69
N ALA A 146 -3.75 4.50 12.20
CA ALA A 146 -4.82 5.40 11.82
C ALA A 146 -4.62 6.83 12.37
N MET A 147 -4.20 6.96 13.63
CA MET A 147 -4.10 8.27 14.32
C MET A 147 -2.95 9.13 13.82
N ILE A 148 -1.89 8.52 13.24
CA ILE A 148 -0.79 9.26 12.59
C ILE A 148 -1.21 9.93 11.26
N ARG A 149 -2.44 9.69 10.77
CA ARG A 149 -2.96 10.31 9.54
C ARG A 149 -3.60 11.68 9.84
N PRO A 150 -3.50 12.66 8.93
CA PRO A 150 -4.03 14.01 9.15
C PRO A 150 -5.49 14.06 9.62
N GLY A 151 -6.37 13.25 9.04
CA GLY A 151 -7.80 13.23 9.38
C GLY A 151 -8.14 12.64 10.76
N LYS A 152 -7.15 12.06 11.45
CA LYS A 152 -7.30 11.46 12.78
C LYS A 152 -6.28 11.97 13.80
N ARG A 153 -5.59 13.07 13.49
CA ARG A 153 -4.55 13.65 14.33
C ARG A 153 -5.06 14.08 15.71
N GLN A 154 -6.32 14.46 15.83
CA GLN A 154 -6.97 14.78 17.11
C GLN A 154 -6.92 13.62 18.12
N CYS A 155 -6.84 12.37 17.66
CA CYS A 155 -6.73 11.23 18.56
C CYS A 155 -5.35 11.18 19.25
N GLN A 156 -4.33 11.89 18.74
CA GLN A 156 -3.00 11.92 19.36
C GLN A 156 -2.96 12.69 20.67
N SER A 157 -3.95 13.55 20.94
CA SER A 157 -4.07 14.31 22.19
C SER A 157 -5.00 13.65 23.22
N MET A 158 -5.48 12.43 22.94
CA MET A 158 -6.25 11.63 23.91
C MET A 158 -5.30 10.97 24.92
N ASN A 159 -5.85 10.51 26.04
CA ASN A 159 -5.04 10.00 27.15
C ASN A 159 -5.01 8.47 27.23
N THR A 160 -6.00 7.79 26.64
CA THR A 160 -6.13 6.33 26.73
C THR A 160 -6.51 5.68 25.40
N TRP A 161 -6.19 4.40 25.23
CA TRP A 161 -6.60 3.63 24.07
C TRP A 161 -8.12 3.49 23.94
N ASP A 162 -8.85 3.47 25.06
CA ASP A 162 -10.32 3.40 25.06
C ASP A 162 -10.95 4.67 24.47
N GLU A 163 -10.44 5.85 24.84
CA GLU A 163 -10.85 7.13 24.24
C GLU A 163 -10.59 7.14 22.73
N VAL A 164 -9.40 6.68 22.32
CA VAL A 164 -9.03 6.56 20.91
C VAL A 164 -9.98 5.61 20.21
N LYS A 165 -10.23 4.43 20.76
CA LYS A 165 -11.09 3.39 20.17
C LYS A 165 -12.52 3.89 19.90
N ALA A 166 -13.06 4.71 20.80
CA ALA A 166 -14.38 5.31 20.65
C ALA A 166 -14.46 6.28 19.46
N THR A 167 -13.35 6.89 19.05
CA THR A 167 -13.34 7.99 18.06
C THR A 167 -12.64 7.64 16.75
N ILE A 168 -11.62 6.79 16.78
CA ILE A 168 -10.68 6.57 15.68
C ILE A 168 -11.36 6.00 14.44
N TRP A 169 -12.44 5.23 14.61
CA TRP A 169 -13.22 4.65 13.52
C TRP A 169 -14.48 5.44 13.14
N ASP A 170 -14.79 6.53 13.85
CA ASP A 170 -15.87 7.43 13.47
C ASP A 170 -15.44 8.35 12.32
N TYR A 171 -15.79 8.00 11.09
CA TYR A 171 -15.38 8.76 9.90
C TYR A 171 -16.08 10.13 9.76
N SER A 172 -17.07 10.45 10.61
CA SER A 172 -17.70 11.77 10.62
C SER A 172 -16.76 12.86 11.16
N THR A 173 -15.79 12.47 12.00
CA THR A 173 -14.82 13.40 12.60
C THR A 173 -13.71 13.85 11.63
N ILE A 174 -13.75 13.41 10.37
CA ILE A 174 -12.70 13.71 9.39
C ILE A 174 -12.98 15.08 8.78
N GLY A 175 -12.11 16.05 9.09
CA GLY A 175 -12.16 17.38 8.49
C GLY A 175 -11.77 17.41 7.01
N THR A 176 -11.87 18.59 6.41
CA THR A 176 -11.48 18.85 5.02
C THR A 176 -10.25 19.74 4.94
N ASP A 177 -9.52 19.64 3.83
CA ASP A 177 -8.48 20.61 3.46
C ASP A 177 -9.10 21.91 2.91
N GLN A 178 -8.24 22.87 2.53
CA GLN A 178 -8.66 24.17 2.00
C GLN A 178 -9.46 24.06 0.69
N ALA A 179 -9.34 22.96 -0.05
CA ALA A 179 -10.06 22.70 -1.28
C ALA A 179 -11.36 21.92 -1.05
N GLY A 180 -11.75 21.67 0.20
CA GLY A 180 -12.96 20.93 0.56
C GLY A 180 -12.84 19.41 0.46
N ASN A 181 -11.64 18.87 0.24
CA ASN A 181 -11.43 17.42 0.18
C ASN A 181 -11.20 16.86 1.58
N LYS A 182 -11.73 15.66 1.88
CA LYS A 182 -11.48 14.99 3.16
C LYS A 182 -9.97 14.82 3.39
N LEU A 183 -9.51 15.19 4.58
CA LEU A 183 -8.14 14.95 5.02
C LEU A 183 -7.83 13.46 4.94
N ARG A 184 -6.59 13.11 4.59
CA ARG A 184 -6.17 11.71 4.45
C ARG A 184 -6.38 10.95 5.76
N TYR A 185 -6.98 9.77 5.66
CA TYR A 185 -7.28 8.86 6.76
C TYR A 185 -7.20 7.42 6.28
N PHE A 186 -7.20 6.47 7.23
CA PHE A 186 -7.35 5.05 6.91
C PHE A 186 -8.71 4.52 7.34
N LYS A 187 -9.27 3.64 6.51
CA LYS A 187 -10.38 2.77 6.92
C LYS A 187 -9.84 1.69 7.86
N LYS A 188 -10.67 1.24 8.80
CA LYS A 188 -10.32 0.20 9.78
C LYS A 188 -9.62 -1.03 9.15
N PRO A 189 -10.15 -1.69 8.10
CA PRO A 189 -9.48 -2.85 7.51
C PRO A 189 -8.06 -2.56 7.00
N HIS A 190 -7.81 -1.36 6.45
CA HIS A 190 -6.49 -0.99 5.94
C HIS A 190 -5.47 -0.82 7.07
N ALA A 191 -5.89 -0.20 8.17
CA ALA A 191 -5.02 -0.03 9.33
C ALA A 191 -4.64 -1.39 9.96
N TYR A 192 -5.58 -2.34 10.01
CA TYR A 192 -5.32 -3.70 10.47
C TYR A 192 -4.39 -4.47 9.51
N ALA A 193 -4.62 -4.38 8.20
CA ALA A 193 -3.75 -5.01 7.21
C ALA A 193 -2.30 -4.52 7.36
N TYR A 194 -2.09 -3.21 7.51
CA TYR A 194 -0.75 -2.66 7.77
C TYR A 194 -0.18 -3.08 9.12
N SER A 195 -1.01 -3.24 10.15
CA SER A 195 -0.54 -3.71 11.46
C SER A 195 -0.02 -5.14 11.37
N LEU A 196 -0.76 -6.04 10.72
CA LEU A 196 -0.31 -7.41 10.46
C LEU A 196 0.97 -7.45 9.62
N MET A 197 1.07 -6.57 8.61
CA MET A 197 2.29 -6.45 7.79
C MET A 197 3.50 -6.00 8.62
N ILE A 198 3.32 -5.08 9.58
CA ILE A 198 4.39 -4.66 10.50
C ILE A 198 4.77 -5.80 11.44
N VAL A 199 3.81 -6.61 11.93
CA VAL A 199 4.11 -7.80 12.75
C VAL A 199 5.03 -8.76 11.99
N VAL A 200 4.67 -9.09 10.75
CA VAL A 200 5.50 -9.93 9.87
C VAL A 200 6.89 -9.32 9.69
N GLN A 201 6.95 -8.03 9.38
CA GLN A 201 8.21 -7.33 9.14
C GLN A 201 9.12 -7.32 10.37
N LEU A 202 8.54 -7.08 11.55
CA LEU A 202 9.25 -7.04 12.82
C LEU A 202 9.81 -8.42 13.17
N ASN A 203 8.98 -9.47 13.11
CA ASN A 203 9.43 -10.84 13.37
C ASN A 203 10.54 -11.27 12.42
N ALA A 204 10.39 -10.99 11.12
CA ALA A 204 11.38 -11.35 10.11
C ALA A 204 12.71 -10.62 10.31
N LEU A 205 12.66 -9.35 10.73
CA LEU A 205 13.85 -8.58 11.08
C LEU A 205 14.56 -9.16 12.30
N VAL A 206 13.83 -9.52 13.36
CA VAL A 206 14.40 -10.13 14.56
C VAL A 206 15.06 -11.46 14.24
N GLU A 207 14.40 -12.34 13.48
CA GLU A 207 15.00 -13.59 13.03
C GLU A 207 16.29 -13.37 12.24
N HIS A 208 16.29 -12.40 11.33
CA HIS A 208 17.47 -12.07 10.54
C HIS A 208 18.64 -11.60 11.41
N LEU A 209 18.38 -10.71 12.36
CA LEU A 209 19.41 -10.16 13.26
C LEU A 209 19.94 -11.19 14.27
N THR A 210 19.13 -12.16 14.68
CA THR A 210 19.52 -13.21 15.64
C THR A 210 20.17 -14.43 14.99
N SER A 211 19.90 -14.67 13.70
CA SER A 211 20.50 -15.75 12.92
C SER A 211 21.79 -15.33 12.20
N SER A 212 22.15 -14.04 12.25
CA SER A 212 23.40 -13.48 11.72
C SER A 212 24.48 -13.45 12.79
#